data_AF-A0AA36HTQ5-F1
#
_entry.id   AF-A0AA36HTQ5-F1
#
_cell.length_a   1.000
_cell.length_b   1.000
_cell.length_c   1.000
_cell.angle_alpha   90.00
_cell.angle_beta   90.00
_cell.angle_gamma   90.00
#
_symmetry.space_group_name_H-M   'P 1'
#
loop_
_entity.id
_entity.type
_entity.pdbx_description
1 polymer ?
#
loop_
_entity_poly.entity_id
_entity_poly.type
_entity_poly.pdbx_seq_one_letter_code
_entity_poly.pdbx_strand_id
1 'polypeptide(L)'
;MAKRPRDPRSTASAASQFHTLRQIPSIGPAQCRQIVAVLDADGRGTRVQQRRDEVRGEVMEHLQVMDLPAKDPASKVQVSYMSVAGVLQAKCNACPLFHDCLRAIAQQRDNQLTLVVYLDECTPGNLLSPDNARKSNLTYWTILQLPHIYLEDTWLTLSVSRTSEISALRHGMVTLAAALLRAVRAETVSGVPVELSGSAELLFFDRALLLADQKACALPLAAKDLRV
;
A
#
# COMPACT_ATOMS: atom_id res chain seq x y z
N MET A 1 -12.46 8.92 -22.40
CA MET A 1 -13.37 8.17 -21.51
C MET A 1 -14.80 8.26 -22.04
N ALA A 2 -15.34 7.20 -22.63
CA ALA A 2 -16.73 7.18 -23.08
C ALA A 2 -17.65 7.15 -21.84
N LYS A 3 -18.51 8.17 -21.68
CA LYS A 3 -19.52 8.21 -20.62
C LYS A 3 -20.44 7.00 -20.78
N ARG A 4 -20.57 6.19 -19.72
CA ARG A 4 -21.52 5.06 -19.67
C ARG A 4 -22.91 5.59 -20.05
N PRO A 5 -23.61 5.01 -21.05
CA PRO A 5 -24.98 5.42 -21.33
C PRO A 5 -25.83 5.07 -20.11
N ARG A 6 -26.52 6.08 -19.56
CA ARG A 6 -27.52 5.87 -18.50
C ARG A 6 -28.68 5.06 -19.07
N ASP A 7 -29.40 4.39 -18.17
CA ASP A 7 -30.50 3.48 -18.50
C ASP A 7 -31.36 4.01 -19.67
N PRO A 8 -31.31 3.38 -20.85
CA PRO A 8 -32.00 3.82 -22.06
C PRO A 8 -33.53 3.76 -21.92
N ARG A 9 -34.05 3.25 -20.80
CA ARG A 9 -35.48 3.16 -20.50
C ARG A 9 -36.01 4.28 -19.60
N SER A 10 -35.17 5.19 -19.12
CA SER A 10 -35.61 6.31 -18.27
C SER A 10 -36.00 7.53 -19.10
N THR A 11 -37.27 7.95 -19.04
CA THR A 11 -37.78 9.20 -19.64
C THR A 11 -37.50 10.44 -18.77
N ALA A 12 -36.95 10.27 -17.57
CA ALA A 12 -36.69 11.36 -16.64
C ALA A 12 -35.39 12.10 -16.98
N SER A 13 -35.43 13.43 -16.90
CA SER A 13 -34.24 14.27 -17.11
C SER A 13 -33.17 14.00 -16.05
N ALA A 14 -31.90 14.23 -16.40
CA ALA A 14 -30.77 14.04 -15.49
C ALA A 14 -30.90 14.84 -14.18
N ALA A 15 -31.50 16.04 -14.25
CA ALA A 15 -31.77 16.88 -13.09
C ALA A 15 -32.85 16.26 -12.18
N SER A 16 -33.91 15.68 -12.77
CA SER A 16 -34.97 15.00 -12.02
C SER A 16 -34.43 13.76 -11.31
N GLN A 17 -33.65 12.92 -12.00
CA GLN A 17 -33.01 11.74 -11.40
C GLN A 17 -32.13 12.12 -10.20
N PHE A 18 -31.33 13.18 -10.35
CA PHE A 18 -30.45 13.68 -9.28
C PHE A 18 -31.23 14.28 -8.11
N HIS A 19 -32.34 14.98 -8.38
CA HIS A 19 -33.21 15.53 -7.34
C HIS A 19 -33.92 14.44 -6.54
N THR A 20 -34.38 13.37 -7.20
CA THR A 20 -34.98 12.20 -6.56
C THR A 20 -33.99 11.48 -5.65
N LEU A 21 -32.73 11.30 -6.09
CA LEU A 21 -31.68 10.69 -5.26
C LEU A 21 -31.37 11.51 -4.00
N ARG A 22 -31.46 12.85 -4.08
CA ARG A 22 -31.30 13.76 -2.93
C ARG A 22 -32.42 13.68 -1.90
N GLN A 23 -33.59 13.15 -2.27
CA GLN A 23 -34.71 12.99 -1.34
C GLN A 23 -34.65 11.70 -0.53
N ILE A 24 -33.66 10.84 -0.78
CA ILE A 24 -33.46 9.62 0.02
C ILE A 24 -32.66 10.01 1.28
N PRO A 25 -33.28 10.00 2.48
CA PRO A 25 -32.70 10.58 3.69
C PRO A 25 -31.46 9.82 4.19
N SER A 26 -31.43 8.50 4.02
CA SER A 26 -30.25 7.65 4.16
C SER A 26 -30.54 6.31 3.47
N ILE A 27 -29.51 5.67 2.92
CA ILE A 27 -29.64 4.34 2.32
C ILE A 27 -29.00 3.36 3.31
N GLY A 28 -29.79 2.43 3.81
CA GLY A 28 -29.29 1.38 4.70
C GLY A 28 -28.41 0.37 3.95
N PRO A 29 -27.56 -0.39 4.65
CA PRO A 29 -26.66 -1.36 4.03
C PRO A 29 -27.38 -2.38 3.13
N ALA A 30 -28.58 -2.83 3.50
CA ALA A 30 -29.37 -3.76 2.70
C ALA A 30 -29.83 -3.17 1.37
N GLN A 31 -30.20 -1.88 1.35
CA GLN A 31 -30.67 -1.17 0.17
C GLN A 31 -29.52 -0.80 -0.76
N CYS A 32 -28.35 -0.45 -0.23
CA CYS A 32 -27.12 -0.31 -1.03
C CYS A 32 -26.79 -1.61 -1.78
N ARG A 33 -26.93 -2.76 -1.10
CA ARG A 33 -26.76 -4.10 -1.70
C ARG A 33 -27.68 -4.33 -2.89
N GLN A 34 -28.95 -3.96 -2.77
CA GLN A 34 -29.94 -4.07 -3.86
C GLN A 34 -29.61 -3.13 -5.02
N ILE A 35 -29.20 -1.89 -4.75
CA ILE A 35 -28.82 -0.92 -5.78
C ILE A 35 -27.58 -1.40 -6.55
N VAL A 36 -26.54 -1.85 -5.84
CA VAL A 36 -25.33 -2.38 -6.46
C VAL A 36 -25.65 -3.63 -7.30
N ALA A 37 -26.52 -4.53 -6.82
CA ALA A 37 -26.93 -5.71 -7.57
C ALA A 37 -27.64 -5.35 -8.90
N VAL A 38 -28.45 -4.29 -8.92
CA VAL A 38 -29.07 -3.78 -10.16
C VAL A 38 -28.03 -3.14 -11.09
N LEU A 39 -27.05 -2.41 -10.54
CA LEU A 39 -25.99 -1.75 -11.32
C LEU A 39 -24.93 -2.71 -11.86
N ASP A 40 -24.71 -3.85 -11.19
CA ASP A 40 -23.76 -4.91 -11.57
C ASP A 40 -24.42 -6.07 -12.33
N ALA A 41 -25.69 -5.95 -12.72
CA ALA A 41 -26.43 -7.00 -13.48
C ALA A 41 -25.70 -7.45 -14.77
N ASP A 42 -24.88 -6.58 -15.35
CA ASP A 42 -24.09 -6.85 -16.55
C ASP A 42 -22.73 -7.52 -16.27
N GLY A 43 -22.34 -7.72 -15.01
CA GLY A 43 -21.06 -8.35 -14.63
C GLY A 43 -19.78 -7.61 -15.04
N ARG A 44 -19.89 -6.34 -15.46
CA ARG A 44 -18.75 -5.57 -16.02
C ARG A 44 -17.81 -4.95 -14.95
N GLY A 45 -18.17 -5.02 -13.67
CA GLY A 45 -17.39 -4.48 -12.53
C GLY A 45 -16.47 -5.49 -11.82
N THR A 46 -16.64 -6.80 -12.07
CA THR A 46 -15.93 -7.90 -11.40
C THR A 46 -14.56 -8.24 -12.00
N ARG A 47 -14.09 -7.48 -13.00
CA ARG A 47 -12.86 -7.77 -13.77
C ARG A 47 -11.57 -7.15 -13.21
N VAL A 48 -11.60 -6.51 -12.03
CA VAL A 48 -10.39 -5.97 -11.40
C VAL A 48 -9.61 -7.14 -10.77
N GLN A 49 -8.28 -7.18 -10.98
CA GLN A 49 -7.35 -8.27 -10.61
C GLN A 49 -7.33 -9.56 -11.47
N GLN A 50 -7.88 -9.59 -12.69
CA GLN A 50 -7.72 -10.78 -13.56
C GLN A 50 -6.33 -10.90 -14.22
N ARG A 51 -5.48 -9.87 -14.14
CA ARG A 51 -4.12 -9.89 -14.70
C ARG A 51 -3.11 -10.42 -13.69
N ARG A 52 -3.27 -11.69 -13.29
CA ARG A 52 -2.26 -12.37 -12.46
C ARG A 52 -0.90 -12.46 -13.17
N ASP A 53 -0.93 -12.48 -14.50
CA ASP A 53 0.27 -12.62 -15.35
C ASP A 53 1.10 -11.32 -15.43
N GLU A 54 0.60 -10.19 -14.90
CA GLU A 54 1.37 -8.93 -14.77
C GLU A 54 2.13 -8.84 -13.44
N VAL A 55 1.93 -9.80 -12.51
CA VAL A 55 2.72 -9.88 -11.29
C VAL A 55 4.12 -10.32 -11.66
N ARG A 56 5.09 -9.40 -11.60
CA ARG A 56 6.50 -9.67 -11.86
C ARG A 56 7.00 -10.75 -10.90
N GLY A 57 7.23 -11.96 -11.41
CA GLY A 57 7.64 -13.13 -10.63
C GLY A 57 8.89 -12.90 -9.79
N GLU A 58 9.86 -12.14 -10.32
CA GLU A 58 11.13 -11.81 -9.65
C GLU A 58 10.92 -11.11 -8.29
N VAL A 59 9.92 -10.24 -8.17
CA VAL A 59 9.66 -9.52 -6.91
C VAL A 59 9.07 -10.44 -5.84
N MET A 60 8.37 -11.50 -6.25
CA MET A 60 7.74 -12.45 -5.32
C MET A 60 8.76 -13.32 -4.60
N GLU A 61 9.97 -13.49 -5.14
CA GLU A 61 11.08 -14.17 -4.47
C GLU A 61 11.56 -13.42 -3.21
N HIS A 62 11.24 -12.12 -3.14
CA HIS A 62 11.57 -11.26 -2.00
C HIS A 62 10.42 -11.14 -1.00
N LEU A 63 9.33 -11.90 -1.18
CA LEU A 63 8.24 -11.97 -0.21
C LEU A 63 8.68 -12.77 1.02
N GLN A 64 8.60 -12.13 2.17
CA GLN A 64 8.90 -12.70 3.47
C GLN A 64 7.64 -12.77 4.32
N VAL A 65 7.69 -13.59 5.37
CA VAL A 65 6.60 -13.76 6.34
C VAL A 65 7.17 -13.61 7.73
N MET A 66 6.42 -12.93 8.60
CA MET A 66 6.72 -12.83 10.03
C MET A 66 5.53 -13.29 10.88
N ASP A 67 5.85 -13.95 11.98
CA ASP A 67 4.88 -14.35 13.00
C ASP A 67 4.71 -13.23 14.02
N LEU A 68 3.50 -12.70 14.15
CA LEU A 68 3.17 -11.66 15.13
C LEU A 68 2.21 -12.18 16.20
N PRO A 69 2.30 -11.66 17.44
CA PRO A 69 1.43 -12.10 18.53
C PRO A 69 -0.03 -11.74 18.25
N ALA A 70 -0.92 -12.71 18.36
CA ALA A 70 -2.35 -12.49 18.27
C ALA A 70 -2.95 -12.00 19.60
N LYS A 71 -4.23 -11.63 19.59
CA LYS A 71 -4.99 -11.28 20.81
C LYS A 71 -5.04 -12.42 21.81
N ASP A 72 -5.21 -13.65 21.33
CA ASP A 72 -5.05 -14.84 22.15
C ASP A 72 -3.55 -15.13 22.33
N PRO A 73 -3.02 -15.13 23.57
CA PRO A 73 -1.61 -15.35 23.86
C PRO A 73 -1.02 -16.66 23.31
N ALA A 74 -1.84 -17.69 23.09
CA ALA A 74 -1.39 -18.97 22.56
C ALA A 74 -1.27 -19.00 21.02
N SER A 75 -1.72 -17.95 20.33
CA SER A 75 -1.81 -17.91 18.87
C SER A 75 -0.98 -16.80 18.24
N LYS A 76 -0.69 -16.97 16.96
CA LYS A 76 0.09 -16.05 16.13
C LYS A 76 -0.68 -15.72 14.86
N VAL A 77 -0.45 -14.53 14.32
CA VAL A 77 -0.92 -14.12 13.01
C VAL A 77 0.29 -13.98 12.10
N GLN A 78 0.24 -14.64 10.95
CA GLN A 78 1.26 -14.48 9.92
C GLN A 78 1.00 -13.22 9.11
N VAL A 79 2.03 -12.41 8.93
CA VAL A 79 1.99 -11.20 8.10
C VAL A 79 3.07 -11.29 7.05
N SER A 80 2.69 -11.03 5.80
CA SER A 80 3.62 -10.97 4.68
C SER A 80 4.16 -9.55 4.47
N TYR A 81 5.42 -9.47 4.08
CA TYR A 81 6.10 -8.21 3.75
C TYR A 81 7.21 -8.47 2.73
N MET A 82 7.67 -7.44 2.04
CA MET A 82 8.75 -7.52 1.06
C MET A 82 10.09 -7.16 1.70
N SER A 83 11.15 -7.87 1.31
CA SER A 83 12.54 -7.47 1.59
C SER A 83 12.86 -6.16 0.87
N VAL A 84 13.36 -5.17 1.62
CA VAL A 84 13.75 -3.86 1.10
C VAL A 84 14.91 -4.00 0.12
N ALA A 85 15.94 -4.76 0.47
CA ALA A 85 17.12 -4.97 -0.38
C ALA A 85 16.76 -5.69 -1.68
N GLY A 86 16.01 -6.78 -1.59
CA GLY A 86 15.57 -7.55 -2.74
C GLY A 86 14.70 -6.72 -3.69
N VAL A 87 13.69 -6.02 -3.15
CA VAL A 87 12.83 -5.17 -3.97
C VAL A 87 13.58 -3.99 -4.57
N LEU A 88 14.54 -3.39 -3.84
CA LEU A 88 15.36 -2.30 -4.36
C LEU A 88 16.17 -2.74 -5.58
N GLN A 89 16.86 -3.88 -5.49
CA GLN A 89 17.62 -4.43 -6.61
C GLN A 89 16.70 -4.80 -7.78
N ALA A 90 15.59 -5.50 -7.50
CA ALA A 90 14.62 -5.87 -8.54
C ALA A 90 14.06 -4.64 -9.26
N LYS A 91 13.82 -3.53 -8.54
CA LYS A 91 13.37 -2.28 -9.13
C LYS A 91 14.44 -1.64 -10.01
N CYS A 92 15.71 -1.64 -9.58
CA CYS A 92 16.84 -1.19 -10.40
C CYS A 92 16.94 -1.98 -11.70
N ASN A 93 16.90 -3.31 -11.62
CA ASN A 93 17.00 -4.20 -12.77
C ASN A 93 15.85 -3.97 -13.76
N ALA A 94 14.65 -3.76 -13.25
CA ALA A 94 13.46 -3.67 -14.09
C ALA A 94 13.10 -2.25 -14.54
N CYS A 95 13.82 -1.21 -14.08
CA CYS A 95 13.54 0.18 -14.42
C CYS A 95 14.84 1.00 -14.55
N PRO A 96 15.36 1.19 -15.78
CA PRO A 96 16.59 1.96 -16.02
C PRO A 96 16.55 3.38 -15.47
N LEU A 97 15.39 4.06 -15.57
CA LEU A 97 15.21 5.41 -15.02
C LEU A 97 15.37 5.43 -13.49
N PHE A 98 14.79 4.45 -12.79
CA PHE A 98 14.92 4.34 -11.34
C PHE A 98 16.37 4.05 -10.95
N HIS A 99 17.02 3.12 -11.66
CA HIS A 99 18.45 2.82 -11.50
C HIS A 99 19.31 4.08 -11.64
N ASP A 100 19.11 4.87 -12.70
CA ASP A 100 19.88 6.08 -12.95
C ASP A 100 19.62 7.18 -11.90
N CYS A 101 18.38 7.32 -11.45
CA CYS A 101 18.04 8.21 -10.35
C CYS A 101 18.73 7.76 -9.05
N LEU A 102 18.65 6.47 -8.71
CA LEU A 102 19.26 5.92 -7.50
C LEU A 102 20.79 6.11 -7.52
N ARG A 103 21.44 5.83 -8.65
CA ARG A 103 22.87 6.08 -8.86
C ARG A 103 23.23 7.54 -8.66
N ALA A 104 22.48 8.46 -9.27
CA ALA A 104 22.76 9.88 -9.17
C ALA A 104 22.66 10.37 -7.72
N ILE A 105 21.63 9.94 -6.97
CA ILE A 105 21.45 10.35 -5.57
C ILE A 105 22.46 9.67 -4.64
N ALA A 106 22.85 8.43 -4.93
CA ALA A 106 23.87 7.70 -4.18
C ALA A 106 25.22 8.45 -4.26
N GLN A 107 25.63 8.82 -5.48
CA GLN A 107 26.83 9.62 -5.73
C GLN A 107 26.77 11.02 -5.09
N GLN A 108 25.62 11.70 -5.15
CA GLN A 108 25.46 13.03 -4.56
C GLN A 108 25.45 13.05 -3.03
N ARG A 109 25.20 11.89 -2.40
CA ARG A 109 24.99 11.78 -0.95
C ARG A 109 26.00 10.85 -0.28
N ASP A 110 27.08 10.48 -0.97
CA ASP A 110 28.08 9.54 -0.47
C ASP A 110 27.45 8.25 0.08
N ASN A 111 26.47 7.72 -0.68
CA ASN A 111 25.66 6.54 -0.36
C ASN A 111 24.84 6.65 0.93
N GLN A 112 24.67 7.83 1.53
CA GLN A 112 23.84 8.08 2.71
C GLN A 112 22.44 8.55 2.31
N LEU A 113 21.44 7.70 2.46
CA LEU A 113 20.06 7.92 2.02
C LEU A 113 19.09 7.87 3.20
N THR A 114 17.90 8.41 2.99
CA THR A 114 16.82 8.39 4.00
C THR A 114 15.64 7.60 3.48
N LEU A 115 15.20 6.61 4.26
CA LEU A 115 14.04 5.80 3.93
C LEU A 115 12.78 6.49 4.43
N VAL A 116 11.72 6.47 3.64
CA VAL A 116 10.39 6.95 4.02
C VAL A 116 9.45 5.77 3.97
N VAL A 117 8.78 5.45 5.07
CA VAL A 117 7.72 4.43 5.16
C VAL A 117 6.38 5.16 5.27
N TYR A 118 5.42 4.78 4.45
CA TYR A 118 4.08 5.36 4.46
C TYR A 118 3.02 4.29 4.76
N LEU A 119 2.16 4.58 5.73
CA LEU A 119 1.01 3.76 6.10
C LEU A 119 -0.27 4.38 5.54
N ASP A 120 -0.92 3.63 4.66
CA ASP A 120 -2.16 4.00 4.01
C ASP A 120 -3.27 2.99 4.30
N GLU A 121 -4.51 3.43 4.16
CA GLU A 121 -5.70 2.63 4.39
C GLU A 121 -6.62 2.67 3.17
N CYS A 122 -6.82 1.53 2.54
CA CYS A 122 -7.63 1.41 1.34
C CYS A 122 -8.83 0.50 1.58
N THR A 123 -10.02 0.94 1.14
CA THR A 123 -11.22 0.09 1.07
C THR A 123 -11.50 -0.22 -0.39
N PRO A 124 -11.13 -1.42 -0.89
CA PRO A 124 -11.36 -1.78 -2.27
C PRO A 124 -12.85 -2.00 -2.54
N GLY A 125 -13.36 -1.38 -3.60
CA GLY A 125 -14.74 -1.52 -4.07
C GLY A 125 -15.52 -0.21 -4.08
N ASN A 126 -16.83 -0.32 -4.28
CA ASN A 126 -17.72 0.84 -4.20
C ASN A 126 -17.75 1.35 -2.74
N LEU A 127 -17.49 2.64 -2.51
CA LEU A 127 -17.62 3.28 -1.19
C LEU A 127 -19.02 3.10 -0.57
N LEU A 128 -20.04 2.87 -1.41
CA LEU A 128 -21.41 2.58 -1.00
C LEU A 128 -21.68 1.09 -0.80
N SER A 129 -20.68 0.21 -0.99
CA SER A 129 -20.80 -1.21 -0.70
C SER A 129 -21.08 -1.39 0.78
N PRO A 130 -22.14 -2.12 1.16
CA PRO A 130 -22.46 -2.37 2.56
C PRO A 130 -21.50 -3.35 3.25
N ASP A 131 -20.60 -3.94 2.48
CA ASP A 131 -19.54 -4.81 2.98
C ASP A 131 -18.20 -4.08 2.95
N ASN A 132 -17.82 -3.54 4.11
CA ASN A 132 -16.51 -2.91 4.35
C ASN A 132 -15.46 -3.95 4.83
N ALA A 133 -15.77 -5.25 4.84
CA ALA A 133 -14.84 -6.28 5.33
C ALA A 133 -13.57 -6.43 4.49
N ARG A 134 -13.52 -5.82 3.31
CA ARG A 134 -12.36 -5.87 2.39
C ARG A 134 -11.31 -4.79 2.66
N LYS A 135 -11.51 -3.96 3.68
CA LYS A 135 -10.58 -2.88 4.04
C LYS A 135 -9.19 -3.44 4.33
N SER A 136 -8.16 -2.83 3.75
CA SER A 136 -6.76 -3.23 3.89
C SER A 136 -5.90 -2.04 4.27
N ASN A 137 -4.84 -2.30 5.04
CA ASN A 137 -3.77 -1.36 5.26
C ASN A 137 -2.64 -1.69 4.28
N LEU A 138 -2.15 -0.65 3.63
CA LEU A 138 -1.09 -0.70 2.64
C LEU A 138 0.11 0.00 3.26
N THR A 139 1.25 -0.69 3.32
CA THR A 139 2.50 -0.08 3.75
C THR A 139 3.40 0.04 2.54
N TYR A 140 3.81 1.26 2.25
CA TYR A 140 4.73 1.60 1.17
C TYR A 140 6.02 2.14 1.72
N TRP A 141 7.05 2.16 0.89
CA TRP A 141 8.29 2.84 1.20
C TRP A 141 8.93 3.46 -0.03
N THR A 142 9.77 4.46 0.18
CA THR A 142 10.55 5.12 -0.86
C THR A 142 11.83 5.73 -0.28
N ILE A 143 12.64 6.35 -1.13
CA ILE A 143 13.88 7.03 -0.76
C ILE A 143 13.65 8.53 -0.90
N LEU A 144 13.85 9.29 0.19
CA LEU A 144 13.52 10.70 0.28
C LEU A 144 14.20 11.55 -0.80
N GLN A 145 15.44 11.19 -1.15
CA GLN A 145 16.29 11.96 -2.06
C GLN A 145 15.96 11.75 -3.54
N LEU A 146 15.02 10.85 -3.89
CA LEU A 146 14.63 10.64 -5.29
C LEU A 146 14.03 11.91 -5.90
N PRO A 147 14.44 12.31 -7.12
CA PRO A 147 14.00 13.57 -7.74
C PRO A 147 12.50 13.61 -8.07
N HIS A 148 11.89 12.43 -8.23
CA HIS A 148 10.49 12.30 -8.61
C HIS A 148 9.67 11.51 -7.57
N ILE A 149 9.92 11.76 -6.28
CA ILE A 149 9.22 11.08 -5.16
C ILE A 149 7.70 11.22 -5.20
N TYR A 150 7.16 12.20 -5.92
CA TYR A 150 5.72 12.39 -6.13
C TYR A 150 5.11 11.40 -7.14
N LEU A 151 5.92 10.64 -7.88
CA LEU A 151 5.44 9.62 -8.81
C LEU A 151 5.15 8.32 -8.07
N GLU A 152 3.98 7.73 -8.32
CA GLU A 152 3.55 6.46 -7.72
C GLU A 152 4.58 5.33 -7.94
N ASP A 153 5.25 5.31 -9.09
CA ASP A 153 6.26 4.30 -9.43
C ASP A 153 7.53 4.34 -8.56
N THR A 154 7.73 5.42 -7.78
CA THR A 154 8.84 5.53 -6.82
C THR A 154 8.49 5.01 -5.45
N TRP A 155 7.22 4.68 -5.20
CA TRP A 155 6.74 4.06 -3.98
C TRP A 155 6.66 2.55 -4.17
N LEU A 156 7.38 1.83 -3.33
CA LEU A 156 7.50 0.38 -3.38
C LEU A 156 6.65 -0.23 -2.26
N THR A 157 5.95 -1.32 -2.57
CA THR A 157 5.10 -2.00 -1.59
C THR A 157 5.97 -2.72 -0.56
N LEU A 158 5.79 -2.40 0.73
CA LEU A 158 6.38 -3.15 1.83
C LEU A 158 5.45 -4.27 2.30
N SER A 159 4.18 -3.97 2.54
CA SER A 159 3.22 -4.96 3.06
C SER A 159 1.79 -4.58 2.71
N VAL A 160 0.94 -5.59 2.55
CA VAL A 160 -0.50 -5.43 2.40
C VAL A 160 -1.16 -6.36 3.40
N SER A 161 -1.88 -5.78 4.37
CA SER A 161 -2.52 -6.54 5.45
C SER A 161 -4.00 -6.19 5.52
N ARG A 162 -4.87 -7.20 5.62
CA ARG A 162 -6.31 -6.96 5.76
C ARG A 162 -6.62 -6.40 7.14
N THR A 163 -7.65 -5.58 7.24
CA THR A 163 -8.13 -5.06 8.53
C THR A 163 -8.53 -6.19 9.47
N SER A 164 -9.04 -7.31 8.95
CA SER A 164 -9.36 -8.50 9.75
C SER A 164 -8.11 -9.15 10.38
N GLU A 165 -7.00 -9.22 9.63
CA GLU A 165 -5.72 -9.76 10.12
C GLU A 165 -5.13 -8.84 11.19
N ILE A 166 -5.13 -7.53 10.93
CA ILE A 166 -4.68 -6.52 11.89
C ILE A 166 -5.54 -6.54 13.15
N SER A 167 -6.86 -6.73 13.01
CA SER A 167 -7.78 -6.83 14.15
C SER A 167 -7.55 -8.09 15.00
N ALA A 168 -6.90 -9.13 14.46
CA ALA A 168 -6.52 -10.32 15.19
C ALA A 168 -5.19 -10.15 15.95
N LEU A 169 -4.35 -9.17 15.57
CA LEU A 169 -3.09 -8.88 16.25
C LEU A 169 -3.31 -8.31 17.65
N ARG A 170 -2.41 -8.68 18.57
CA ARG A 170 -2.28 -8.01 19.86
C ARG A 170 -1.91 -6.55 19.62
N HIS A 171 -2.68 -5.61 20.16
CA HIS A 171 -2.49 -4.16 19.95
C HIS A 171 -2.63 -3.68 18.48
N GLY A 172 -3.17 -4.52 17.59
CA GLY A 172 -3.56 -4.13 16.23
C GLY A 172 -2.42 -3.51 15.41
N MET A 173 -2.71 -2.34 14.81
CA MET A 173 -1.82 -1.67 13.86
C MET A 173 -0.46 -1.27 14.47
N VAL A 174 -0.40 -0.99 15.78
CA VAL A 174 0.87 -0.63 16.46
C VAL A 174 1.88 -1.78 16.34
N THR A 175 1.42 -3.01 16.58
CA THR A 175 2.26 -4.20 16.52
C THR A 175 2.73 -4.47 15.09
N LEU A 176 1.83 -4.30 14.11
CA LEU A 176 2.19 -4.42 12.70
C LEU A 176 3.25 -3.39 12.30
N ALA A 177 2.99 -2.10 12.52
CA ALA A 177 3.90 -1.03 12.15
C ALA A 177 5.28 -1.17 12.83
N ALA A 178 5.30 -1.47 14.13
CA ALA A 178 6.54 -1.68 14.86
C ALA A 178 7.33 -2.91 14.36
N ALA A 179 6.64 -3.98 13.96
CA ALA A 179 7.29 -5.16 13.43
C ALA A 179 7.89 -4.91 12.04
N LEU A 180 7.13 -4.26 11.14
CA LEU A 180 7.61 -3.89 9.81
C LEU A 180 8.84 -2.95 9.91
N LEU A 181 8.78 -1.92 10.75
CA LEU A 181 9.91 -1.00 10.93
C LEU A 181 11.15 -1.70 11.51
N ARG A 182 10.96 -2.67 12.42
CA ARG A 182 12.08 -3.48 12.92
C ARG A 182 12.67 -4.38 11.84
N ALA A 183 11.85 -4.96 10.98
CA ALA A 183 12.31 -5.79 9.88
C ALA A 183 13.09 -4.95 8.86
N VAL A 184 12.55 -3.80 8.45
CA VAL A 184 13.25 -2.82 7.60
C VAL A 184 14.59 -2.43 8.22
N ARG A 185 14.61 -2.05 9.51
CA ARG A 185 15.85 -1.68 10.20
C ARG A 185 16.86 -2.83 10.24
N ALA A 186 16.42 -4.05 10.53
CA ALA A 186 17.30 -5.22 10.59
C ALA A 186 17.98 -5.48 9.24
N GLU A 187 17.27 -5.21 8.14
CA GLU A 187 17.79 -5.36 6.79
C GLU A 187 18.71 -4.20 6.37
N THR A 188 18.43 -2.97 6.80
CA THR A 188 19.14 -1.78 6.31
C THR A 188 20.28 -1.30 7.22
N VAL A 189 20.37 -1.76 8.47
CA VAL A 189 21.31 -1.22 9.48
C VAL A 189 22.78 -1.34 9.07
N SER A 190 23.14 -2.40 8.35
CA SER A 190 24.52 -2.65 7.91
C SER A 190 24.83 -2.11 6.51
N GLY A 191 23.87 -1.39 5.93
CA GLY A 191 23.87 -1.03 4.51
C GLY A 191 23.25 -2.13 3.64
N VAL A 192 22.72 -1.69 2.50
CA VAL A 192 22.06 -2.53 1.50
C VAL A 192 22.94 -2.58 0.25
N PRO A 193 23.45 -3.76 -0.13
CA PRO A 193 24.21 -3.89 -1.37
C PRO A 193 23.27 -3.77 -2.57
N VAL A 194 23.61 -2.88 -3.51
CA VAL A 194 22.88 -2.70 -4.76
C VAL A 194 23.88 -2.65 -5.90
N GLU A 195 23.63 -3.41 -6.95
CA GLU A 195 24.39 -3.30 -8.19
C GLU A 195 23.95 -2.06 -8.96
N LEU A 196 24.86 -1.12 -9.11
CA LEU A 196 24.68 0.12 -9.86
C LEU A 196 25.79 0.22 -10.91
N SER A 197 25.43 0.36 -12.18
CA SER A 197 26.38 0.52 -13.30
C SER A 197 27.47 -0.57 -13.40
N GLY A 198 27.14 -1.81 -13.02
CA GLY A 198 28.08 -2.95 -13.07
C GLY A 198 29.07 -3.01 -11.91
N SER A 199 28.87 -2.20 -10.87
CA SER A 199 29.60 -2.28 -9.60
C SER A 199 28.62 -2.44 -8.44
N ALA A 200 28.98 -3.24 -7.44
CA ALA A 200 28.23 -3.32 -6.20
C ALA A 200 28.53 -2.09 -5.32
N GLU A 201 27.51 -1.28 -5.07
CA GLU A 201 27.53 -0.13 -4.17
C GLU A 201 26.82 -0.50 -2.86
N LEU A 202 27.30 0.01 -1.73
CA LEU A 202 26.66 -0.21 -0.43
C LEU A 202 25.92 1.06 -0.02
N LEU A 203 24.59 1.00 -0.03
CA LEU A 203 23.73 2.12 0.35
C LEU A 203 23.40 2.07 1.84
N PHE A 204 23.60 3.18 2.55
CA PHE A 204 23.32 3.29 3.97
C PHE A 204 22.05 4.11 4.19
N PHE A 205 21.17 3.61 5.06
CA PHE A 205 19.94 4.32 5.43
C PHE A 205 20.09 4.90 6.83
N ASP A 206 20.53 6.17 6.91
CA ASP A 206 20.86 6.88 8.16
C ASP A 206 19.62 7.25 9.00
N ARG A 207 18.47 7.29 8.34
CA ARG A 207 17.18 7.71 8.89
C ARG A 207 16.05 6.94 8.25
N ALA A 208 15.01 6.69 9.04
CA ALA A 208 13.72 6.20 8.57
C ALA A 208 12.61 7.15 9.06
N LEU A 209 11.88 7.73 8.13
CA LEU A 209 10.71 8.58 8.40
C LEU A 209 9.45 7.75 8.27
N LEU A 210 8.53 7.88 9.23
CA LEU A 210 7.20 7.26 9.17
C LEU A 210 6.16 8.33 8.84
N LEU A 211 5.45 8.13 7.74
CA LEU A 211 4.30 8.92 7.32
C LEU A 211 3.03 8.09 7.51
N ALA A 212 1.97 8.72 7.99
CA ALA A 212 0.68 8.09 8.22
C ALA A 212 -0.43 9.13 8.04
N ASP A 213 -1.58 8.74 7.48
CA ASP A 213 -2.76 9.61 7.45
C ASP A 213 -3.27 9.89 8.88
N GLN A 214 -4.07 10.94 9.07
CA GLN A 214 -4.55 11.46 10.36
C GLN A 214 -5.21 10.39 11.25
N LYS A 215 -5.80 9.35 10.65
CA LYS A 215 -6.34 8.17 11.38
C LYS A 215 -5.25 7.20 11.86
N ALA A 216 -4.16 7.06 11.11
CA ALA A 216 -2.99 6.28 11.49
C ALA A 216 -2.06 7.04 12.46
N CYS A 217 -2.06 8.38 12.45
CA CYS A 217 -1.33 9.23 13.43
C CYS A 217 -1.79 9.05 14.89
N ALA A 218 -2.95 8.42 15.15
CA ALA A 218 -3.37 8.06 16.51
C ALA A 218 -2.56 6.90 17.10
N LEU A 219 -1.66 6.28 16.32
CA LEU A 219 -0.65 5.37 16.82
C LEU A 219 0.30 6.13 17.76
N PRO A 220 0.50 5.70 19.01
CA PRO A 220 1.58 6.20 19.87
C PRO A 220 2.93 5.64 19.38
N LEU A 221 3.26 5.89 18.12
CA LEU A 221 4.60 5.78 17.59
C LEU A 221 5.16 7.17 17.74
N ALA A 222 5.89 7.40 18.84
CA ALA A 222 6.67 8.61 18.96
C ALA A 222 7.47 8.76 17.67
N ALA A 223 7.20 9.83 16.91
CA ALA A 223 8.10 10.35 15.89
C ALA A 223 9.36 10.82 16.61
N LYS A 224 10.12 9.85 17.13
CA LYS A 224 11.52 10.05 17.40
C LYS A 224 12.15 9.96 16.01
N ASP A 225 12.96 10.96 15.67
CA ASP A 225 14.13 10.69 14.88
C ASP A 225 14.70 9.36 15.39
N LEU A 226 14.47 8.27 14.67
CA LEU A 226 15.27 7.06 14.82
C LEU A 226 16.62 7.46 14.23
N ARG A 227 17.39 8.22 15.01
CA ARG A 227 18.81 8.43 14.76
C ARG A 227 19.44 7.05 14.90
N VAL A 228 20.03 6.61 13.79
CA VAL A 228 20.81 5.38 13.69
C VAL A 228 21.92 5.35 14.74
#